data_AF-A0A523HQR1-F1
#
_entry.id   AF-A0A523HQR1-F1
#
_cell.length_a   1.000
_cell.length_b   1.000
_cell.length_c   1.000
_cell.angle_alpha   90.00
_cell.angle_beta   90.00
_cell.angle_gamma   90.00
#
_symmetry.space_group_name_H-M   'P 1'
#
loop_
_entity.id
_entity.type
_entity.pdbx_description
1 polymer ?
#
loop_
_entity_poly.entity_id
_entity_poly.type
_entity_poly.pdbx_seq_one_letter_code
_entity_poly.pdbx_strand_id
1 'polypeptide(L)'
;MMKHSNYIAVIGDVVGSRISGDRSGLQERLGSGLRDVNAAFDDAIAAEFVLTVGDEFQGLLNTAGTLELILATLRTHAFPAELRFGVGVGPLETALRSQAIGMDGRCFHNARKAIERAAERRTPVEVQADGEKSPFEIYSLLYGVIRSRWTTRQREVVDLSASGLEGREVAEYLSITPSAVSQHLKAAGARKLRAATVEWRTQIERALLEGG
;
A
#
# COMPACT_ATOMS: atom_id res chain seq x y z
N MET A 1 -31.40 11.85 -4.37
CA MET A 1 -30.35 11.34 -3.46
C MET A 1 -29.16 11.00 -4.34
N MET A 2 -28.02 11.68 -4.19
CA MET A 2 -26.83 11.34 -4.99
C MET A 2 -26.36 9.95 -4.58
N LYS A 3 -26.26 9.03 -5.54
CA LYS A 3 -25.69 7.70 -5.30
C LYS A 3 -24.17 7.92 -5.25
N HIS A 4 -23.60 7.96 -4.06
CA HIS A 4 -22.17 8.14 -3.90
C HIS A 4 -21.51 6.79 -4.19
N SER A 5 -20.71 6.73 -5.26
CA SER A 5 -19.91 5.53 -5.54
C SER A 5 -18.89 5.34 -4.42
N ASN A 6 -18.67 4.09 -4.02
CA ASN A 6 -17.60 3.76 -3.12
C ASN A 6 -16.26 3.78 -3.83
N TYR A 7 -15.24 4.13 -3.06
CA TYR A 7 -13.86 4.14 -3.47
C TYR A 7 -12.97 3.58 -2.37
N ILE A 8 -11.73 3.30 -2.73
CA ILE A 8 -10.67 2.93 -1.80
C ILE A 8 -9.69 4.10 -1.73
N ALA A 9 -9.71 4.85 -0.63
CA ALA A 9 -8.69 5.83 -0.36
C ALA A 9 -7.47 5.13 0.24
N VAL A 10 -6.28 5.44 -0.26
CA VAL A 10 -5.01 4.99 0.29
C VAL A 10 -4.26 6.22 0.78
N ILE A 11 -3.88 6.23 2.04
CA ILE A 11 -2.98 7.22 2.63
C ILE A 11 -1.71 6.49 3.05
N GLY A 12 -0.54 7.04 2.75
CA GLY A 12 0.72 6.48 3.18
C GLY A 12 1.65 7.53 3.75
N ASP A 13 2.47 7.14 4.72
CA ASP A 13 3.51 7.98 5.31
C ASP A 13 4.83 7.21 5.46
N VAL A 14 5.91 7.97 5.63
CA VAL A 14 7.24 7.42 5.93
C VAL A 14 7.38 7.20 7.44
N VAL A 15 7.73 5.98 7.83
CA VAL A 15 8.04 5.65 9.23
C VAL A 15 9.37 6.31 9.64
N GLY A 16 9.33 7.12 10.69
CA GLY A 16 10.55 7.73 11.26
C GLY A 16 11.15 8.88 10.45
N SER A 17 10.37 9.53 9.57
CA SER A 17 10.89 10.51 8.60
C SER A 17 11.69 11.67 9.19
N ARG A 18 11.40 12.04 10.45
CA ARG A 18 12.08 13.12 11.20
C ARG A 18 13.56 12.84 11.51
N ILE A 19 14.03 11.61 11.32
CA ILE A 19 15.39 11.16 11.71
C ILE A 19 16.28 10.93 10.47
N SER A 20 15.72 10.97 9.25
CA SER A 20 16.49 10.68 8.03
C SER A 20 17.44 11.82 7.64
N GLY A 21 18.72 11.49 7.42
CA GLY A 21 19.73 12.45 6.96
C GLY A 21 19.59 12.85 5.49
N ASP A 22 18.85 12.07 4.68
CA ASP A 22 18.57 12.30 3.26
C ASP A 22 17.06 12.39 3.00
N ARG A 23 16.44 13.44 3.54
CA ARG A 23 15.00 13.68 3.36
C ARG A 23 14.65 14.01 1.89
N SER A 24 15.48 14.83 1.24
CA SER A 24 15.26 15.26 -0.13
C SER A 24 15.31 14.08 -1.10
N GLY A 25 16.31 13.21 -1.00
CA GLY A 25 16.40 12.02 -1.85
C GLY A 25 15.23 11.06 -1.62
N LEU A 26 14.73 10.93 -0.39
CA LEU A 26 13.52 10.13 -0.12
C LEU A 26 12.28 10.73 -0.80
N GLN A 27 12.09 12.05 -0.73
CA GLN A 27 10.97 12.71 -1.39
C GLN A 27 11.03 12.58 -2.91
N GLU A 28 12.21 12.68 -3.51
CA GLU A 28 12.40 12.46 -4.95
C GLU A 28 12.05 11.03 -5.36
N ARG A 29 12.53 10.02 -4.61
CA ARG A 29 12.21 8.61 -4.87
C ARG A 29 10.71 8.33 -4.71
N LEU A 30 10.09 8.87 -3.66
CA LEU A 30 8.63 8.77 -3.47
C LEU A 30 7.87 9.43 -4.62
N GLY A 31 8.27 10.65 -5.00
CA GLY A 31 7.67 11.34 -6.14
C GLY A 31 7.78 10.54 -7.45
N SER A 32 8.90 9.83 -7.67
CA SER A 32 9.02 8.89 -8.78
C SER A 32 8.05 7.72 -8.65
N GLY A 33 8.01 7.07 -7.49
CA GLY A 33 7.11 5.95 -7.26
C GLY A 33 5.63 6.31 -7.42
N LEU A 34 5.22 7.51 -7.03
CA LEU A 34 3.85 8.00 -7.28
C LEU A 34 3.58 8.15 -8.77
N ARG A 35 4.52 8.71 -9.55
CA ARG A 35 4.37 8.83 -11.01
C ARG A 35 4.29 7.46 -11.69
N ASP A 36 5.13 6.53 -11.27
CA ASP A 36 5.17 5.17 -11.83
C ASP A 36 3.87 4.42 -11.49
N VAL A 37 3.34 4.57 -10.27
CA VAL A 37 2.02 4.05 -9.89
C VAL A 37 0.89 4.66 -10.72
N ASN A 38 0.87 5.99 -10.87
CA ASN A 38 -0.18 6.67 -11.64
C ASN A 38 -0.16 6.23 -13.11
N ALA A 39 1.03 6.04 -13.70
CA ALA A 39 1.16 5.58 -15.08
C ALA A 39 0.81 4.10 -15.26
N ALA A 40 1.26 3.22 -14.35
CA ALA A 40 1.10 1.78 -14.49
C ALA A 40 -0.31 1.27 -14.14
N PHE A 41 -1.06 2.01 -13.33
CA PHE A 41 -2.35 1.58 -12.78
C PHE A 41 -3.50 2.58 -13.06
N ASP A 42 -3.42 3.36 -14.13
CA ASP A 42 -4.41 4.39 -14.51
C ASP A 42 -5.85 3.86 -14.48
N ASP A 43 -6.10 2.67 -15.04
CA ASP A 43 -7.42 2.03 -15.05
C ASP A 43 -8.00 1.75 -13.65
N ALA A 44 -7.14 1.53 -12.65
CA ALA A 44 -7.53 1.27 -11.27
C ALA A 44 -7.61 2.54 -10.41
N ILE A 45 -7.10 3.67 -10.91
CA ILE A 45 -6.97 4.92 -10.18
C ILE A 45 -8.14 5.85 -10.54
N ALA A 46 -8.97 6.16 -9.54
CA ALA A 46 -10.03 7.15 -9.68
C ALA A 46 -9.50 8.58 -9.57
N ALA A 47 -8.46 8.78 -8.76
CA ALA A 47 -7.73 10.05 -8.66
C ALA A 47 -6.26 9.77 -8.31
N GLU A 48 -5.36 10.39 -9.07
CA GLU A 48 -3.91 10.20 -9.01
C GLU A 48 -3.38 10.30 -7.58
N PHE A 49 -2.42 9.43 -7.28
CA PHE A 49 -1.62 9.56 -6.08
C PHE A 49 -0.78 10.83 -6.13
N VAL A 50 -0.81 11.58 -5.04
CA VAL A 50 -0.09 12.85 -4.91
C VAL A 50 0.53 12.98 -3.53
N LEU A 51 1.71 13.59 -3.46
CA LEU A 51 2.31 13.99 -2.19
C LEU A 51 1.44 15.06 -1.54
N THR A 52 1.16 14.90 -0.25
CA THR A 52 0.47 15.90 0.57
C THR A 52 1.50 16.63 1.44
N VAL A 53 1.15 16.99 2.67
CA VAL A 53 2.03 17.76 3.54
C VAL A 53 3.12 16.86 4.13
N GLY A 54 4.38 17.21 3.91
CA GLY A 54 5.53 16.50 4.46
C GLY A 54 5.93 15.30 3.61
N ASP A 55 5.89 14.11 4.20
CA ASP A 55 6.24 12.84 3.52
C ASP A 55 5.03 11.91 3.42
N GLU A 56 3.84 12.48 3.61
CA GLU A 56 2.56 11.81 3.39
C GLU A 56 2.15 11.91 1.92
N PHE A 57 1.44 10.92 1.44
CA PHE A 57 0.80 10.92 0.14
C PHE A 57 -0.56 10.24 0.25
N GLN A 58 -1.42 10.50 -0.72
CA GLN A 58 -2.69 9.81 -0.84
C GLN A 58 -3.11 9.62 -2.28
N GLY A 59 -3.94 8.61 -2.53
CA GLY A 59 -4.53 8.28 -3.82
C GLY A 59 -5.91 7.68 -3.64
N LEU A 60 -6.68 7.63 -4.74
CA LEU A 60 -8.03 7.08 -4.74
C LEU A 60 -8.16 6.01 -5.82
N LEU A 61 -8.61 4.81 -5.43
CA LEU A 61 -8.78 3.67 -6.33
C LEU A 61 -10.26 3.32 -6.51
N ASN A 62 -10.58 2.75 -7.68
CA ASN A 62 -11.89 2.21 -8.03
C ASN A 62 -11.99 0.68 -7.84
N THR A 63 -10.88 0.01 -7.52
CA THR A 63 -10.80 -1.43 -7.27
C THR A 63 -9.66 -1.75 -6.31
N ALA A 64 -9.80 -2.84 -5.53
CA ALA A 64 -8.72 -3.41 -4.75
C ALA A 64 -7.77 -4.26 -5.61
N GLY A 65 -8.13 -4.53 -6.87
CA GLY A 65 -7.46 -5.47 -7.77
C GLY A 65 -5.94 -5.34 -7.83
N THR A 66 -5.43 -4.10 -7.85
CA THR A 66 -4.01 -3.75 -7.97
C THR A 66 -3.40 -3.20 -6.67
N LEU A 67 -4.17 -3.17 -5.57
CA LEU A 67 -3.77 -2.54 -4.31
C LEU A 67 -2.42 -3.07 -3.81
N GLU A 68 -2.23 -4.40 -3.78
CA GLU A 68 -0.98 -4.99 -3.30
C GLU A 68 0.24 -4.60 -4.14
N LEU A 69 0.09 -4.51 -5.47
CA LEU A 69 1.15 -4.11 -6.40
C LEU A 69 1.50 -2.64 -6.21
N ILE A 70 0.50 -1.78 -6.05
CA ILE A 70 0.69 -0.35 -5.77
C ILE A 70 1.48 -0.16 -4.47
N LEU A 71 1.04 -0.80 -3.38
CA LEU A 71 1.71 -0.68 -2.09
C LEU A 71 3.16 -1.21 -2.12
N ALA A 72 3.41 -2.31 -2.85
CA ALA A 72 4.74 -2.89 -3.02
C ALA A 72 5.66 -2.03 -3.89
N THR A 73 5.12 -1.44 -4.96
CA THR A 73 5.86 -0.48 -5.83
C THR A 73 6.34 0.70 -5.00
N LEU A 74 5.44 1.33 -4.23
CA LEU A 74 5.79 2.46 -3.36
C LEU A 74 6.84 2.10 -2.31
N ARG A 75 6.75 0.90 -1.71
CA ARG A 75 7.78 0.40 -0.77
C ARG A 75 9.14 0.22 -1.44
N THR A 76 9.16 -0.28 -2.68
CA THR A 76 10.39 -0.44 -3.46
C THR A 76 11.08 0.90 -3.71
N HIS A 77 10.33 1.94 -4.09
CA HIS A 77 10.89 3.29 -4.26
C HIS A 77 11.37 3.92 -2.95
N ALA A 78 10.64 3.70 -1.84
CA ALA A 78 11.01 4.26 -0.55
C ALA A 78 12.23 3.59 0.09
N PHE A 79 12.57 2.35 -0.31
CA PHE A 79 13.65 1.57 0.28
C PHE A 79 14.96 2.37 0.39
N PRO A 80 15.70 2.27 1.52
CA PRO A 80 15.47 1.40 2.67
C PRO A 80 14.49 1.95 3.71
N ALA A 81 13.87 3.11 3.47
CA ALA A 81 12.86 3.65 4.37
C ALA A 81 11.60 2.78 4.35
N GLU A 82 10.93 2.70 5.49
CA GLU A 82 9.69 1.95 5.62
C GLU A 82 8.48 2.86 5.42
N LEU A 83 7.48 2.36 4.69
CA LEU A 83 6.19 3.00 4.53
C LEU A 83 5.13 2.31 5.36
N ARG A 84 4.23 3.10 5.91
CA ARG A 84 3.01 2.66 6.57
C ARG A 84 1.82 3.21 5.80
N PHE A 85 0.75 2.40 5.73
CA PHE A 85 -0.43 2.70 4.92
C PHE A 85 -1.72 2.56 5.72
N GLY A 86 -2.65 3.49 5.50
CA GLY A 86 -4.05 3.35 5.87
C GLY A 86 -4.90 3.23 4.62
N VAL A 87 -5.72 2.18 4.56
CA VAL A 87 -6.66 1.94 3.47
C VAL A 87 -8.07 2.14 3.98
N GLY A 88 -8.85 2.97 3.30
CA GLY A 88 -10.20 3.32 3.68
C GLY A 88 -11.19 3.03 2.57
N VAL A 89 -12.23 2.24 2.88
CA VAL A 89 -13.30 1.92 1.95
C VAL A 89 -14.56 2.68 2.35
N GLY A 90 -15.25 3.27 1.38
CA GLY A 90 -16.53 3.96 1.58
C GLY A 90 -16.81 4.99 0.48
N PRO A 91 -17.92 5.74 0.57
CA PRO A 91 -18.26 6.71 -0.45
C PRO A 91 -17.34 7.93 -0.44
N LEU A 92 -17.18 8.50 -1.64
CA LEU A 92 -16.71 9.87 -1.81
C LEU A 92 -17.91 10.81 -1.66
N GLU A 93 -17.78 11.87 -0.87
CA GLU A 93 -18.88 12.82 -0.57
C GLU A 93 -18.69 14.18 -1.27
N THR A 94 -17.62 14.30 -2.06
CA THR A 94 -17.26 15.46 -2.87
C THR A 94 -17.20 15.08 -4.35
N ALA A 95 -17.06 16.06 -5.24
CA ALA A 95 -16.82 15.79 -6.65
C ALA A 95 -15.45 15.13 -6.85
N LEU A 96 -15.41 14.10 -7.70
CA LEU A 96 -14.17 13.46 -8.12
C LEU A 96 -13.27 14.48 -8.85
N ARG A 97 -11.97 14.42 -8.56
CA ARG A 97 -10.93 15.26 -9.16
C ARG A 97 -9.84 14.39 -9.77
N SER A 98 -9.01 14.96 -10.65
CA SER A 98 -7.88 14.24 -11.26
C SER A 98 -6.84 13.79 -10.23
N GLN A 99 -6.58 14.60 -9.21
CA GLN A 99 -5.62 14.30 -8.15
C GLN A 99 -6.33 14.12 -6.82
N ALA A 100 -5.81 13.22 -5.99
CA ALA A 100 -6.31 12.97 -4.64
C ALA A 100 -5.98 14.11 -3.66
N ILE A 101 -6.44 15.33 -3.92
CA ILE A 101 -6.26 16.49 -3.05
C ILE A 101 -7.51 17.38 -3.09
N GLY A 102 -7.91 17.90 -1.93
CA GLY A 102 -9.14 18.70 -1.80
C GLY A 102 -10.42 17.91 -2.04
N MET A 103 -10.36 16.59 -1.81
CA MET A 103 -11.50 15.67 -1.80
C MET A 103 -11.78 15.20 -0.38
N ASP A 104 -13.04 14.89 -0.11
CA ASP A 104 -13.53 14.41 1.17
C ASP A 104 -14.61 13.32 1.01
N GLY A 105 -14.74 12.49 2.03
CA GLY A 105 -15.71 11.39 2.11
C GLY A 105 -15.29 10.31 3.10
N ARG A 106 -16.19 9.36 3.35
CA ARG A 106 -15.95 8.25 4.28
C ARG A 106 -14.75 7.39 3.90
N CYS A 107 -14.44 7.23 2.61
CA CYS A 107 -13.20 6.57 2.19
C CYS A 107 -11.95 7.24 2.81
N PHE A 108 -11.80 8.57 2.70
CA PHE A 108 -10.67 9.31 3.27
C PHE A 108 -10.68 9.31 4.81
N HIS A 109 -11.84 9.49 5.44
CA HIS A 109 -11.98 9.40 6.89
C HIS A 109 -11.57 8.02 7.42
N ASN A 110 -11.98 6.95 6.73
CA ASN A 110 -11.62 5.59 7.08
C ASN A 110 -10.11 5.34 6.88
N ALA A 111 -9.53 5.81 5.77
CA ALA A 111 -8.10 5.67 5.51
C ALA A 111 -7.26 6.39 6.58
N ARG A 112 -7.72 7.56 7.04
CA ARG A 112 -7.09 8.32 8.13
C ARG A 112 -7.10 7.54 9.44
N LYS A 113 -8.27 7.02 9.86
CA LYS A 113 -8.39 6.16 11.04
C LYS A 113 -7.51 4.91 10.94
N ALA A 114 -7.38 4.35 9.73
CA ALA A 114 -6.54 3.18 9.50
C ALA A 114 -5.05 3.49 9.67
N ILE A 115 -4.54 4.59 9.08
CA ILE A 115 -3.10 4.92 9.20
C ILE A 115 -2.72 5.34 10.63
N GLU A 116 -3.63 5.98 11.37
CA GLU A 116 -3.47 6.29 12.79
C GLU A 116 -3.35 5.00 13.62
N ARG A 117 -4.28 4.05 13.42
CA ARG A 117 -4.22 2.74 14.06
C ARG A 117 -2.94 1.96 13.69
N ALA A 118 -2.50 2.08 12.45
CA ALA A 118 -1.26 1.47 11.99
C ALA A 118 -0.05 2.05 12.74
N ALA A 119 -0.08 3.35 13.05
CA ALA A 119 0.96 4.02 13.83
C ALA A 119 0.99 3.50 15.28
N GLU A 120 -0.19 3.43 15.91
CA GLU A 120 -0.36 2.96 17.29
C GLU A 120 0.09 1.50 17.46
N ARG A 121 -0.34 0.62 16.54
CA ARG A 121 -0.05 -0.82 16.58
C ARG A 121 1.28 -1.20 15.96
N ARG A 122 1.96 -0.24 15.31
CA ARG A 122 3.18 -0.46 14.53
C ARG A 122 3.01 -1.53 13.45
N THR A 123 1.87 -1.50 12.76
CA THR A 123 1.57 -2.39 11.63
C THR A 123 1.89 -1.72 10.29
N PRO A 124 2.32 -2.46 9.25
CA PRO A 124 2.72 -1.87 7.96
C PRO A 124 1.55 -1.36 7.11
N VAL A 125 0.35 -1.89 7.35
CA VAL A 125 -0.88 -1.53 6.65
C VAL A 125 -2.06 -1.85 7.58
N GLU A 126 -3.08 -1.02 7.55
CA GLU A 126 -4.36 -1.24 8.20
C GLU A 126 -5.48 -0.88 7.22
N VAL A 127 -6.65 -1.52 7.37
CA VAL A 127 -7.83 -1.23 6.56
C VAL A 127 -9.01 -0.85 7.44
N GLN A 128 -9.80 0.13 7.03
CA GLN A 128 -11.05 0.51 7.66
C GLN A 128 -12.15 0.60 6.60
N ALA A 129 -13.27 -0.06 6.86
CA ALA A 129 -14.48 -0.02 6.06
C ALA A 129 -15.70 0.11 6.98
N ASP A 130 -16.84 0.46 6.40
CA ASP A 130 -18.14 0.35 7.07
C ASP A 130 -18.50 -1.16 7.15
N GLY A 131 -18.81 -1.67 8.34
CA GLY A 131 -19.12 -3.11 8.54
C GLY A 131 -18.05 -3.91 9.27
N GLU A 132 -17.93 -5.21 8.95
CA GLU A 132 -17.07 -6.16 9.66
C GLU A 132 -15.57 -5.86 9.44
N LYS A 133 -14.82 -5.79 10.54
CA LYS A 133 -13.39 -5.42 10.54
C LYS A 133 -12.45 -6.61 10.73
N SER A 134 -13.00 -7.77 11.14
CA SER A 134 -12.23 -8.91 11.64
C SER A 134 -11.20 -9.45 10.61
N PRO A 135 -11.50 -9.58 9.30
CA PRO A 135 -10.52 -10.13 8.36
C PRO A 135 -9.34 -9.20 8.12
N PHE A 136 -9.58 -7.89 8.10
CA PHE A 136 -8.56 -6.87 7.90
C PHE A 136 -7.58 -6.81 9.08
N GLU A 137 -8.11 -6.86 10.30
CA GLU A 137 -7.32 -6.80 11.52
C GLU A 137 -6.41 -8.01 11.67
N ILE A 138 -6.94 -9.22 11.40
CA ILE A 138 -6.15 -10.47 11.43
C ILE A 138 -4.98 -10.38 10.44
N TYR A 139 -5.23 -9.97 9.19
CA TYR A 139 -4.17 -9.82 8.19
C TYR A 139 -3.13 -8.78 8.63
N SER A 140 -3.56 -7.61 9.08
CA SER A 140 -2.66 -6.49 9.45
C SER A 140 -1.71 -6.87 10.58
N LEU A 141 -2.23 -7.55 11.61
CA LEU A 141 -1.44 -8.04 12.75
C LEU A 141 -0.45 -9.14 12.34
N LEU A 142 -0.91 -10.15 11.59
CA LEU A 142 -0.05 -11.25 11.15
C LEU A 142 1.02 -10.77 10.17
N TYR A 143 0.66 -9.93 9.21
CA TYR A 143 1.62 -9.34 8.26
C TYR A 143 2.65 -8.47 8.98
N GLY A 144 2.25 -7.69 9.98
CA GLY A 144 3.18 -6.92 10.81
C GLY A 144 4.21 -7.79 11.54
N VAL A 145 3.77 -8.89 12.18
CA VAL A 145 4.68 -9.82 12.85
C VAL A 145 5.60 -10.53 11.86
N ILE A 146 5.10 -10.94 10.69
CA ILE A 146 5.92 -11.59 9.66
C ILE A 146 6.96 -10.61 9.11
N ARG A 147 6.53 -9.42 8.69
CA ARG A 147 7.39 -8.42 8.06
C ARG A 147 8.45 -7.88 9.00
N SER A 148 8.13 -7.68 10.29
CA SER A 148 9.09 -7.20 11.30
C SER A 148 10.24 -8.17 11.56
N ARG A 149 10.09 -9.46 11.23
CA ARG A 149 11.14 -10.48 11.35
C ARG A 149 12.02 -10.60 10.12
N TRP A 150 11.65 -9.98 9.00
CA TRP A 150 12.45 -10.04 7.79
C TRP A 150 13.71 -9.18 7.93
N THR A 151 14.82 -9.75 7.48
CA THR A 151 16.04 -8.97 7.24
C THR A 151 15.78 -7.89 6.17
N THR A 152 16.59 -6.84 6.16
CA THR A 152 16.52 -5.79 5.12
C THR A 152 16.51 -6.36 3.71
N ARG A 153 17.35 -7.37 3.44
CA ARG A 153 17.42 -8.03 2.12
C ARG A 153 16.17 -8.85 1.80
N GLN A 154 15.58 -9.52 2.78
CA GLN A 154 14.31 -10.24 2.57
C GLN A 154 13.17 -9.27 2.28
N ARG A 155 13.10 -8.11 2.97
CA ARG A 155 12.11 -7.07 2.66
C ARG A 155 12.25 -6.58 1.23
N GLU A 156 13.46 -6.22 0.83
CA GLU A 156 13.77 -5.76 -0.53
C GLU A 156 13.35 -6.77 -1.60
N VAL A 157 13.75 -8.04 -1.45
CA VAL A 157 13.38 -9.11 -2.40
C VAL A 157 11.86 -9.33 -2.44
N VAL A 158 11.19 -9.34 -1.28
CA VAL A 158 9.75 -9.57 -1.23
C VAL A 158 8.97 -8.40 -1.84
N ASP A 159 9.36 -7.16 -1.53
CA ASP A 159 8.68 -5.97 -2.06
C ASP A 159 8.86 -5.87 -3.58
N LEU A 160 10.05 -6.14 -4.12
CA LEU A 160 10.28 -6.22 -5.58
C LEU A 160 9.45 -7.32 -6.25
N SER A 161 9.40 -8.53 -5.65
CA SER A 161 8.54 -9.59 -6.19
C SER A 161 7.05 -9.25 -6.09
N ALA A 162 6.64 -8.50 -5.06
CA ALA A 162 5.24 -8.10 -4.85
C ALA A 162 4.82 -6.92 -5.75
N SER A 163 5.77 -6.13 -6.25
CA SER A 163 5.50 -5.08 -7.25
C SER A 163 5.34 -5.63 -8.67
N GLY A 164 5.42 -6.95 -8.85
CA GLY A 164 5.17 -7.63 -10.13
C GLY A 164 6.42 -8.14 -10.84
N LEU A 165 7.63 -7.88 -10.32
CA LEU A 165 8.85 -8.39 -10.95
C LEU A 165 8.97 -9.91 -10.78
N GLU A 166 9.34 -10.58 -11.86
CA GLU A 166 9.69 -11.98 -11.86
C GLU A 166 11.02 -12.23 -11.14
N GLY A 167 11.22 -13.46 -10.65
CA GLY A 167 12.42 -13.80 -9.88
C GLY A 167 13.74 -13.56 -10.63
N ARG A 168 13.73 -13.61 -11.97
CA ARG A 168 14.89 -13.26 -12.79
C ARG A 168 15.14 -11.75 -12.82
N GLU A 169 14.10 -10.95 -12.97
CA GLU A 169 14.20 -9.48 -12.97
C GLU A 169 14.66 -8.98 -11.60
N VAL A 170 14.14 -9.56 -10.51
CA VAL A 170 14.61 -9.28 -9.15
C VAL A 170 16.09 -9.65 -8.99
N ALA A 171 16.52 -10.78 -9.56
CA ALA A 171 17.92 -11.21 -9.51
C ALA A 171 18.85 -10.24 -10.24
N GLU A 172 18.46 -9.79 -11.43
CA GLU A 172 19.18 -8.79 -12.22
C GLU A 172 19.22 -7.43 -11.50
N TYR A 173 18.08 -6.92 -11.06
CA TYR A 173 17.96 -5.65 -10.33
C TYR A 173 18.85 -5.61 -9.09
N LEU A 174 18.89 -6.72 -8.35
CA LEU A 174 19.63 -6.82 -7.10
C LEU A 174 21.06 -7.39 -7.25
N SER A 175 21.49 -7.69 -8.48
CA SER A 175 22.78 -8.32 -8.80
C SER A 175 23.08 -9.57 -7.97
N ILE A 176 22.10 -10.47 -7.86
CA ILE A 176 22.21 -11.77 -7.19
C ILE A 176 21.74 -12.91 -8.09
N THR A 177 21.85 -14.16 -7.63
CA THR A 177 21.37 -15.30 -8.41
C THR A 177 19.86 -15.51 -8.24
N PRO A 178 19.15 -16.06 -9.24
CA PRO A 178 17.75 -16.47 -9.09
C PRO A 178 17.51 -17.47 -7.95
N SER A 179 18.52 -18.30 -7.65
CA SER A 179 18.51 -19.21 -6.49
C SER A 179 18.50 -18.44 -5.17
N ALA A 180 19.32 -17.39 -5.05
CA ALA A 180 19.32 -16.53 -3.87
C ALA A 180 17.97 -15.80 -3.68
N VAL A 181 17.37 -15.30 -4.76
CA VAL A 181 16.00 -14.73 -4.72
C VAL A 181 15.00 -15.77 -4.18
N SER A 182 15.02 -16.98 -4.72
CA SER A 182 14.14 -18.07 -4.29
C SER A 182 14.34 -18.45 -2.82
N GLN A 183 15.58 -18.45 -2.34
CA GLN A 183 15.91 -18.70 -0.93
C GLN A 183 15.37 -17.59 -0.02
N HIS A 184 15.55 -16.32 -0.38
CA HIS A 184 15.00 -15.18 0.36
C HIS A 184 13.48 -15.24 0.43
N LEU A 185 12.79 -15.47 -0.70
CA LEU A 185 11.33 -15.59 -0.75
C LEU A 185 10.82 -16.77 0.10
N LYS A 186 11.51 -17.92 0.05
CA LYS A 186 11.17 -19.09 0.87
C LYS A 186 11.34 -18.79 2.36
N ALA A 187 12.47 -18.22 2.75
CA ALA A 187 12.76 -17.85 4.13
C ALA A 187 11.79 -16.80 4.69
N ALA A 188 11.34 -15.87 3.83
CA ALA A 188 10.34 -14.87 4.17
C ALA A 188 8.90 -15.43 4.27
N GLY A 189 8.67 -16.68 3.85
CA GLY A 189 7.32 -17.26 3.80
C GLY A 189 6.44 -16.67 2.69
N ALA A 190 7.04 -16.06 1.66
CA ALA A 190 6.36 -15.25 0.66
C ALA A 190 5.21 -15.97 -0.06
N ARG A 191 5.30 -17.29 -0.27
CA ARG A 191 4.21 -18.07 -0.90
C ARG A 191 2.93 -18.04 -0.07
N LYS A 192 3.03 -18.28 1.24
CA LYS A 192 1.87 -18.27 2.14
C LYS A 192 1.34 -16.86 2.32
N LEU A 193 2.25 -15.89 2.40
CA LEU A 193 1.86 -14.49 2.48
C LEU A 193 1.06 -14.06 1.24
N ARG A 194 1.52 -14.37 0.03
CA ARG A 194 0.78 -14.05 -1.21
C ARG A 194 -0.64 -14.62 -1.20
N ALA A 195 -0.81 -15.87 -0.78
CA ALA A 195 -2.15 -16.46 -0.66
C ALA A 195 -3.03 -15.69 0.33
N ALA A 196 -2.48 -15.27 1.48
CA ALA A 196 -3.19 -14.45 2.45
C ALA A 196 -3.49 -13.03 1.92
N THR A 197 -2.58 -12.43 1.14
CA THR A 197 -2.78 -11.11 0.52
C THR A 197 -3.90 -11.14 -0.51
N VAL A 198 -4.01 -12.22 -1.31
CA VAL A 198 -5.12 -12.42 -2.25
C VAL A 198 -6.47 -12.46 -1.52
N GLU A 199 -6.56 -13.18 -0.40
CA GLU A 199 -7.78 -13.23 0.41
C GLU A 199 -8.08 -11.86 1.03
N TRP A 200 -7.08 -11.20 1.61
CA TRP A 200 -7.19 -9.85 2.18
C TRP A 200 -7.73 -8.85 1.15
N ARG A 201 -7.18 -8.84 -0.07
CA ARG A 201 -7.64 -8.01 -1.19
C ARG A 201 -9.09 -8.34 -1.59
N THR A 202 -9.44 -9.62 -1.61
CA THR A 202 -10.81 -10.06 -1.94
C THR A 202 -11.83 -9.54 -0.93
N GLN A 203 -11.49 -9.50 0.37
CA GLN A 203 -12.35 -8.92 1.39
C GLN A 203 -12.51 -7.40 1.24
N ILE A 204 -11.46 -6.69 0.79
CA ILE A 204 -11.55 -5.26 0.50
C ILE A 204 -12.47 -5.01 -0.71
N GLU A 205 -12.34 -5.82 -1.77
CA GLU A 205 -13.20 -5.73 -2.95
C GLU A 205 -14.67 -5.99 -2.59
N ARG A 206 -14.95 -6.96 -1.70
CA ARG A 206 -16.32 -7.19 -1.21
C ARG A 206 -16.86 -5.97 -0.47
N ALA A 207 -16.08 -5.40 0.46
CA ALA A 207 -16.49 -4.20 1.18
C ALA A 207 -16.72 -3.00 0.24
N LEU A 208 -15.96 -2.89 -0.86
CA LEU A 208 -16.14 -1.87 -1.88
C LEU A 208 -17.52 -2.02 -2.58
N LEU A 209 -17.88 -3.25 -2.96
CA LEU A 209 -19.12 -3.57 -3.67
C LEU A 209 -20.37 -3.56 -2.78
N GLU A 210 -20.25 -3.98 -1.52
CA GLU A 210 -21.38 -4.11 -0.58
C GLU A 210 -21.87 -2.78 -0.01
N GLY A 211 -21.03 -1.74 0.02
CA GLY A 211 -21.41 -0.44 0.58
C GLY A 211 -22.10 0.52 -0.41
N GLY A 212 -22.48 0.08 -1.61
CA GLY A 212 -22.96 0.93 -2.72
C GLY A 212 -24.47 0.88 -3.01
#